data_AF-A0A6A4Q4W9-F1
#
_entry.id   AF-A0A6A4Q4W9-F1
#
_cell.length_a   1.000
_cell.length_b   1.000
_cell.length_c   1.000
_cell.angle_alpha   90.00
_cell.angle_beta   90.00
_cell.angle_gamma   90.00
#
_symmetry.space_group_name_H-M   'P 1'
#
loop_
_entity.id
_entity.type
_entity.pdbx_description
1 polymer ?
#
loop_
_entity_poly.entity_id
_entity_poly.type
_entity_poly.pdbx_seq_one_letter_code
_entity_poly.pdbx_strand_id
1 'polypeptide(L)'
;MVKLASARDFRTYGTGLTRNRCEYINAGLYLFATIVFCCAFASQFSSEPRSGLVLFLISFAIILIVNVHDLFAHLSGIDFRLPLMAFDLQLFFVEFAVPVLQVLGTLLSFLGILFLLIQVYRHFTY
;
A
#
# COMPACT_ATOMS: atom_id res chain seq x y z
N MET A 1 21.61 -8.62 -2.80
CA MET A 1 20.52 -7.99 -2.01
C MET A 1 20.88 -6.59 -1.45
N VAL A 2 21.88 -5.90 -2.01
CA VAL A 2 22.35 -4.60 -1.49
C VAL A 2 21.31 -3.47 -1.68
N LYS A 3 20.53 -3.50 -2.76
CA LYS A 3 19.51 -2.48 -3.08
C LYS A 3 18.28 -2.50 -2.17
N LEU A 4 17.91 -3.67 -1.65
CA LEU A 4 16.79 -3.78 -0.70
C LEU A 4 17.21 -3.30 0.69
N ALA A 5 18.48 -3.51 1.06
CA ALA A 5 19.03 -2.99 2.30
C ALA A 5 19.11 -1.45 2.28
N SER A 6 19.55 -0.84 1.16
CA SER A 6 19.58 0.63 1.05
C SER A 6 18.18 1.24 1.10
N ALA A 7 17.20 0.66 0.41
CA ALA A 7 15.82 1.14 0.44
C ALA A 7 15.19 1.05 1.85
N ARG A 8 15.60 0.07 2.66
CA ARG A 8 15.17 -0.02 4.06
C ARG A 8 15.83 1.06 4.91
N ASP A 9 17.12 1.31 4.72
CA ASP A 9 17.87 2.31 5.48
C ASP A 9 17.49 3.76 5.11
N PHE A 10 16.96 3.97 3.90
CA PHE A 10 16.44 5.26 3.44
C PHE A 10 15.18 5.71 4.22
N ARG A 11 14.36 4.76 4.69
CA ARG A 11 13.10 5.07 5.39
C ARG A 11 13.37 5.65 6.76
N THR A 12 12.85 6.83 6.99
CA THR A 12 13.01 7.56 8.25
C THR A 12 11.70 7.55 9.04
N TYR A 13 11.39 6.40 9.66
CA TYR A 13 10.23 6.25 10.56
C TYR A 13 10.40 6.92 11.94
N GLY A 14 11.58 7.46 12.25
CA GLY A 14 11.91 8.06 13.54
C GLY A 14 13.26 7.60 14.10
N THR A 15 13.57 7.97 15.34
CA THR A 15 14.87 7.67 15.98
C THR A 15 14.90 6.28 16.65
N GLY A 16 15.97 5.53 16.39
CA GLY A 16 16.33 4.30 17.12
C GLY A 16 15.21 3.26 17.23
N LEU A 17 14.71 3.03 18.45
CA LEU A 17 13.69 2.02 18.75
C LEU A 17 12.34 2.27 18.07
N THR A 18 12.00 3.53 17.79
CA THR A 18 10.72 3.89 17.14
C THR A 18 10.68 3.40 15.69
N ARG A 19 11.82 3.46 14.99
CA ARG A 19 11.98 2.93 13.62
C ARG A 19 11.64 1.43 13.58
N ASN A 20 12.27 0.63 14.44
CA ASN A 20 12.04 -0.82 14.46
C ASN A 20 10.56 -1.16 14.74
N ARG A 21 9.92 -0.47 15.69
CA ARG A 21 8.50 -0.69 16.00
C ARG A 21 7.60 -0.39 14.80
N CYS A 22 7.83 0.73 14.11
CA CYS A 22 7.07 1.11 12.93
C CYS A 22 7.26 0.13 11.77
N GLU A 23 8.50 -0.35 11.55
CA GLU A 23 8.78 -1.39 10.56
C GLU A 23 7.98 -2.68 10.85
N TYR A 24 7.98 -3.16 12.10
CA TYR A 24 7.22 -4.35 12.48
C TYR A 24 5.70 -4.16 12.42
N ILE A 25 5.19 -2.98 12.79
CA ILE A 25 3.76 -2.67 12.67
C ILE A 25 3.34 -2.68 11.20
N ASN A 26 4.10 -2.01 10.31
CA ASN A 26 3.83 -2.03 8.88
C ASN A 26 3.84 -3.46 8.34
N ALA A 27 4.86 -4.26 8.68
CA ALA A 27 4.95 -5.66 8.25
C ALA A 27 3.77 -6.51 8.75
N GLY A 28 3.37 -6.34 10.01
CA GLY A 28 2.22 -7.03 10.59
C GLY A 28 0.90 -6.65 9.90
N LEU A 29 0.70 -5.37 9.62
CA LEU A 29 -0.48 -4.88 8.91
C LEU A 29 -0.53 -5.38 7.46
N TYR A 30 0.61 -5.46 6.76
CA TYR A 30 0.67 -6.06 5.43
C TYR A 30 0.32 -7.55 5.46
N LEU A 31 0.87 -8.31 6.40
CA LEU A 31 0.56 -9.73 6.54
C LEU A 31 -0.93 -9.93 6.80
N PHE A 32 -1.48 -9.18 7.75
CA PHE A 32 -2.91 -9.21 8.07
C PHE A 32 -3.76 -8.87 6.86
N ALA A 33 -3.47 -7.76 6.17
CA ALA A 33 -4.22 -7.34 4.99
C ALA A 33 -4.13 -8.36 3.85
N THR A 34 -2.98 -9.02 3.69
CA THR A 34 -2.80 -10.09 2.69
C THR A 34 -3.69 -11.30 3.00
N ILE A 35 -3.78 -11.70 4.28
CA ILE A 35 -4.69 -12.78 4.69
C ILE A 35 -6.14 -12.39 4.40
N VAL A 36 -6.55 -11.17 4.77
CA VAL A 36 -7.91 -10.67 4.48
C VAL A 36 -8.18 -10.61 2.98
N PHE A 37 -7.20 -10.20 2.17
CA PHE A 37 -7.28 -10.19 0.71
C PHE A 37 -7.47 -11.60 0.13
N CYS A 38 -6.72 -12.59 0.63
CA CYS A 38 -6.89 -13.99 0.22
C CYS A 38 -8.29 -14.52 0.56
N CYS A 39 -8.81 -14.19 1.75
CA CYS A 39 -10.18 -14.52 2.13
C CYS A 39 -11.21 -13.83 1.22
N ALA A 40 -11.00 -12.54 0.91
CA ALA A 40 -11.83 -11.78 -0.03
C ALA A 40 -11.86 -12.43 -1.42
N PHE A 41 -10.71 -12.85 -1.91
CA PHE A 41 -10.58 -13.56 -3.18
C PHE A 41 -11.28 -14.93 -3.16
N ALA A 42 -11.03 -15.75 -2.14
CA ALA A 42 -11.69 -17.05 -1.99
C ALA A 42 -13.22 -16.93 -1.93
N SER A 43 -13.74 -15.89 -1.26
CA SER A 43 -15.18 -15.66 -1.16
C SER A 43 -15.85 -15.28 -2.48
N GLN A 44 -15.09 -14.88 -3.51
CA GLN A 44 -15.66 -14.65 -4.86
C GLN A 44 -16.19 -15.94 -5.50
N PHE A 45 -15.76 -17.11 -5.02
CA PHE A 45 -16.26 -18.42 -5.46
C PHE A 45 -17.43 -18.94 -4.60
N SER A 46 -17.89 -18.16 -3.62
CA SER A 46 -19.02 -18.49 -2.75
C SER A 46 -20.34 -18.01 -3.34
N SER A 47 -21.45 -18.47 -2.78
CA SER A 47 -22.81 -18.00 -3.09
C SER A 47 -23.05 -16.53 -2.73
N GLU A 48 -22.19 -15.93 -1.91
CA GLU A 48 -22.29 -14.52 -1.48
C GLU A 48 -21.03 -13.70 -1.80
N PRO A 49 -20.74 -13.42 -3.08
CA PRO A 49 -19.52 -12.72 -3.51
C PRO A 49 -19.45 -11.25 -3.03
N ARG A 50 -20.59 -10.67 -2.62
CA ARG A 50 -20.68 -9.29 -2.13
C ARG A 50 -19.89 -9.07 -0.86
N SER A 51 -19.97 -10.01 0.08
CA SER A 51 -19.21 -9.96 1.33
C SER A 51 -17.70 -9.90 1.04
N GLY A 52 -17.26 -10.60 0.00
CA GLY A 52 -15.89 -10.56 -0.49
C GLY A 52 -15.44 -9.21 -1.04
N LEU A 53 -16.32 -8.47 -1.73
CA LEU A 53 -15.99 -7.11 -2.18
C LEU A 53 -15.75 -6.16 -0.99
N VAL A 54 -16.51 -6.31 0.09
CA VAL A 54 -16.29 -5.55 1.33
C VAL A 54 -14.95 -5.91 1.97
N LEU A 55 -14.60 -7.20 2.02
CA LEU A 55 -13.29 -7.64 2.51
C LEU A 55 -12.13 -7.12 1.64
N PHE A 56 -12.31 -7.06 0.32
CA PHE A 56 -11.34 -6.41 -0.57
C PHE A 56 -11.17 -4.93 -0.20
N LEU A 57 -12.26 -4.18 0.01
CA LEU A 57 -12.17 -2.78 0.44
C LEU A 57 -11.43 -2.62 1.76
N ILE A 58 -11.70 -3.47 2.76
CA ILE A 58 -10.98 -3.44 4.05
C ILE A 58 -9.49 -3.72 3.84
N SER A 59 -9.13 -4.75 3.07
CA SER A 59 -7.73 -5.08 2.80
C SER A 59 -6.98 -3.95 2.08
N PHE A 60 -7.58 -3.37 1.03
CA PHE A 60 -6.99 -2.26 0.29
C PHE A 60 -6.91 -0.98 1.12
N ALA A 61 -7.88 -0.71 1.99
CA ALA A 61 -7.83 0.45 2.90
C ALA A 61 -6.64 0.33 3.87
N ILE A 62 -6.42 -0.85 4.46
CA ILE A 62 -5.27 -1.09 5.34
C ILE A 62 -3.96 -0.94 4.55
N ILE A 63 -3.86 -1.58 3.39
CA ILE A 63 -2.67 -1.48 2.52
C ILE A 63 -2.39 -0.03 2.13
N LEU A 64 -3.43 0.74 1.79
CA LEU A 64 -3.30 2.15 1.43
C LEU A 64 -2.75 2.98 2.60
N ILE A 65 -3.27 2.80 3.81
CA ILE A 65 -2.77 3.48 5.01
C ILE A 65 -1.29 3.15 5.23
N VAL A 66 -0.92 1.88 5.14
CA VAL A 66 0.48 1.45 5.33
C VAL A 66 1.38 2.01 4.22
N ASN A 67 0.95 1.98 2.96
CA ASN A 67 1.69 2.56 1.84
C ASN A 67 1.87 4.08 2.01
N VAL A 68 0.86 4.79 2.48
CA VAL A 68 0.92 6.24 2.73
C VAL A 68 1.90 6.54 3.88
N HIS A 69 1.82 5.78 4.97
CA HIS A 69 2.77 5.88 6.07
C HIS A 69 4.21 5.60 5.60
N ASP A 70 4.40 4.58 4.77
CA ASP A 70 5.71 4.24 4.19
C ASP A 70 6.20 5.32 3.23
N LEU A 71 5.33 5.90 2.41
CA LEU A 71 5.65 7.01 1.52
C LEU A 71 6.14 8.22 2.32
N PHE A 72 5.45 8.60 3.40
CA PHE A 72 5.90 9.69 4.26
C PHE A 72 7.30 9.45 4.83
N ALA A 73 7.60 8.20 5.23
CA ALA A 73 8.91 7.84 5.73
C ALA A 73 10.02 7.85 4.66
N HIS A 74 9.69 7.63 3.39
CA HIS A 74 10.66 7.84 2.29
C HIS A 74 10.84 9.33 2.04
N LEU A 75 9.74 10.09 1.94
CA LEU A 75 9.79 11.51 1.63
C LEU A 75 10.51 12.34 2.69
N SER A 76 10.46 11.95 3.97
CA SER A 76 11.23 12.61 5.03
C SER A 76 12.75 12.44 4.91
N GLY A 77 13.23 11.47 4.12
CA GLY A 77 14.64 11.29 3.80
C GLY A 77 15.12 12.07 2.57
N ILE A 78 14.22 12.77 1.86
CA ILE A 78 14.54 13.48 0.61
C ILE A 78 14.60 15.00 0.86
N ASP A 79 15.72 15.63 0.50
CA ASP A 79 15.90 17.11 0.57
C ASP A 79 15.12 17.89 -0.52
N PHE A 80 14.22 17.23 -1.26
CA PHE A 80 13.45 17.73 -2.41
C PHE A 80 14.22 18.53 -3.46
N ARG A 81 15.54 18.35 -3.55
CA ARG A 81 16.36 18.90 -4.63
C ARG A 81 16.20 18.05 -5.88
N LEU A 82 15.03 18.13 -6.51
CA LEU A 82 14.61 17.32 -7.66
C LEU A 82 15.67 17.21 -8.79
N PRO A 83 16.45 18.26 -9.13
CA PRO A 83 17.48 18.14 -10.16
C PRO A 83 18.58 17.11 -9.84
N LEU A 84 18.85 16.84 -8.54
CA LEU A 84 19.84 15.84 -8.13
C LEU A 84 19.35 14.41 -8.35
N MET A 85 18.03 14.17 -8.36
CA MET A 85 17.47 12.84 -8.64
C MET A 85 17.74 12.37 -10.07
N ALA A 86 18.00 13.29 -11.00
CA ALA A 86 18.37 12.93 -12.38
C ALA A 86 19.73 12.23 -12.47
N PHE A 87 20.60 12.43 -11.47
CA PHE A 87 21.94 11.83 -11.42
C PHE A 87 21.99 10.52 -10.64
N ASP A 88 20.93 10.21 -9.89
CA ASP A 88 20.79 8.96 -9.14
C ASP A 88 19.47 8.26 -9.49
N LEU A 89 19.55 7.35 -10.46
CA LEU A 89 18.41 6.54 -10.90
C LEU A 89 17.87 5.64 -9.79
N GLN A 90 18.68 5.24 -8.80
CA GLN A 90 18.20 4.43 -7.69
C GLN A 90 17.29 5.26 -6.78
N LEU A 91 17.73 6.47 -6.41
CA LEU A 91 16.92 7.41 -5.64
C LEU A 91 15.60 7.72 -6.37
N PHE A 92 15.67 8.00 -7.68
CA PHE A 92 14.47 8.33 -8.46
C PHE A 92 13.49 7.15 -8.57
N PHE A 93 13.94 5.97 -9.00
CA PHE A 93 13.03 4.86 -9.25
C PHE A 93 12.61 4.13 -7.98
N VAL A 94 13.56 3.77 -7.12
CA VAL A 94 13.32 2.84 -6.00
C VAL A 94 12.78 3.57 -4.77
N GLU A 95 13.36 4.72 -4.45
CA GLU A 95 13.09 5.41 -3.19
C GLU A 95 11.98 6.47 -3.34
N PHE A 96 11.74 6.98 -4.56
CA PHE A 96 10.67 7.93 -4.84
C PHE A 96 9.52 7.34 -5.70
N ALA A 97 9.80 6.91 -6.93
CA ALA A 97 8.74 6.54 -7.87
C ALA A 97 7.95 5.29 -7.43
N VAL A 98 8.63 4.25 -6.94
CA VAL A 98 7.98 3.00 -6.50
C VAL A 98 6.99 3.25 -5.35
N PRO A 99 7.36 3.90 -4.22
CA PRO A 99 6.40 4.20 -3.15
C PRO A 99 5.19 5.02 -3.62
N VAL A 100 5.42 6.02 -4.49
CA VAL A 100 4.34 6.85 -5.06
C VAL A 100 3.40 6.02 -5.92
N LEU A 101 3.94 5.24 -6.85
CA LEU A 101 3.15 4.38 -7.74
C LEU A 101 2.40 3.31 -6.95
N GLN A 102 2.99 2.80 -5.86
CA GLN A 102 2.34 1.82 -5.00
C GLN A 102 1.12 2.41 -4.27
N VAL A 103 1.23 3.63 -3.72
CA VAL A 103 0.08 4.35 -3.14
C VAL A 103 -1.00 4.57 -4.20
N LEU A 104 -0.64 5.05 -5.39
CA LEU A 104 -1.60 5.31 -6.47
C LEU A 104 -2.27 4.04 -6.98
N GLY A 105 -1.52 2.96 -7.19
CA GLY A 105 -2.05 1.69 -7.65
C GLY A 105 -3.02 1.06 -6.64
N THR A 106 -2.71 1.17 -5.35
CA THR A 106 -3.60 0.67 -4.29
C THR A 106 -4.84 1.53 -4.10
N LEU A 107 -4.73 2.86 -4.24
CA LEU A 107 -5.88 3.76 -4.30
C LEU A 107 -6.79 3.43 -5.50
N LEU A 108 -6.21 3.24 -6.67
CA LEU A 108 -6.97 2.95 -7.89
C LEU A 108 -7.66 1.58 -7.79
N SER A 109 -6.99 0.59 -7.21
CA SER A 109 -7.57 -0.73 -6.93
C SER A 109 -8.74 -0.64 -5.95
N PHE A 110 -8.59 0.14 -4.87
CA PHE A 110 -9.66 0.40 -3.91
C PHE A 110 -10.89 1.03 -4.60
N LEU A 111 -10.67 2.07 -5.42
CA LEU A 111 -11.75 2.73 -6.17
C LEU A 111 -12.42 1.79 -7.16
N GLY A 112 -11.66 0.94 -7.85
CA GLY A 112 -12.19 -0.09 -8.75
C GLY A 112 -13.14 -1.04 -8.03
N ILE A 113 -12.73 -1.60 -6.90
CA ILE A 113 -13.58 -2.49 -6.08
C ILE A 113 -14.80 -1.73 -5.54
N LEU A 114 -14.63 -0.47 -5.11
CA LEU A 114 -15.72 0.36 -4.61
C LEU A 114 -16.80 0.57 -5.69
N PHE A 115 -16.38 0.89 -6.91
CA PHE A 115 -17.31 1.05 -8.03
C PHE A 115 -18.00 -0.26 -8.40
N LEU A 116 -17.29 -1.40 -8.36
CA LEU A 116 -17.93 -2.71 -8.53
C LEU A 116 -19.01 -2.97 -7.47
N LEU A 117 -18.71 -2.69 -6.19
CA LEU A 117 -19.67 -2.84 -5.10
C LEU A 117 -20.92 -1.96 -5.34
N ILE A 118 -20.74 -0.69 -5.69
CA ILE A 118 -21.84 0.24 -5.97
C ILE A 118 -22.68 -0.25 -7.17
N GLN A 119 -22.07 -0.80 -8.22
CA GLN A 119 -22.79 -1.37 -9.34
C GLN A 119 -23.65 -2.57 -8.93
N VAL A 120 -23.11 -3.48 -8.12
CA VAL A 120 -23.86 -4.63 -7.59
C VAL A 120 -25.08 -4.19 -6.79
N TYR A 121 -24.96 -3.15 -5.96
CA TYR A 121 -26.11 -2.62 -5.21
C TYR A 121 -27.17 -1.99 -6.12
N ARG A 122 -26.75 -1.21 -7.12
CA ARG A 122 -27.69 -0.57 -8.06
C ARG A 122 -28.47 -1.57 -8.91
N HIS A 123 -27.85 -2.67 -9.31
CA HIS A 123 -28.52 -3.66 -10.16
C HIS A 123 -29.58 -4.49 -9.41
N PHE A 124 -29.51 -4.55 -8.08
CA PHE A 124 -30.49 -5.26 -7.24
C PHE A 124 -31.71 -4.43 -6.84
N THR A 125 -31.70 -3.12 -7.11
CA THR A 125 -32.81 -2.22 -6.76
C THR A 125 -33.85 -2.07 -7.89
N TYR A 126 -33.66 -2.77 -9.00
CA TYR A 126 -34.60 -2.91 -10.12
C TYR A 126 -35.02 -4.37 -10.27
#